data_AF-A0A2L2MZJ6-F1
#
_entry.id   AF-A0A2L2MZJ6-F1
#
_cell.length_a   1.000
_cell.length_b   1.000
_cell.length_c   1.000
_cell.angle_alpha   90.00
_cell.angle_beta   90.00
_cell.angle_gamma   90.00
#
_symmetry.space_group_name_H-M   'P 1'
#
loop_
_entity.id
_entity.type
_entity.pdbx_description
1 polymer ?
#
loop_
_entity_poly.entity_id
_entity_poly.type
_entity_poly.pdbx_seq_one_letter_code
_entity_poly.pdbx_strand_id
1 'polypeptide(L)'
;MLASDAPTLGNFRQASKFWRLRITKELDKPEYYIGQTVLHKTKVKHGEILYPVTVLGLSWTGMDWQYNVSLPEDHPWFEVDDNEREWVDDRELEPM
;
A
#
# COMPACT_ATOMS: atom_id res chain seq x y z
N MET A 1 -2.86 -6.05 -39.23
CA MET A 1 -2.92 -5.63 -37.82
C MET A 1 -2.18 -4.31 -37.69
N LEU A 2 -2.89 -3.24 -37.40
CA LEU A 2 -2.38 -2.07 -36.67
C LEU A 2 -3.48 -1.75 -35.67
N ALA A 3 -3.18 -1.95 -34.39
CA ALA A 3 -4.11 -1.70 -33.30
C ALA A 3 -4.39 -0.20 -33.23
N SER A 4 -5.66 0.15 -33.45
CA SER A 4 -6.17 1.52 -33.36
C SER A 4 -6.52 1.80 -31.91
N ASP A 5 -5.54 2.22 -31.11
CA ASP A 5 -5.76 2.78 -29.76
C ASP A 5 -6.13 4.27 -29.79
N ALA A 6 -6.71 4.73 -30.89
CA ALA A 6 -7.32 6.06 -30.95
C ALA A 6 -8.76 5.96 -30.42
N PRO A 7 -9.11 6.60 -29.30
CA PRO A 7 -10.51 6.77 -28.94
C PRO A 7 -11.17 7.69 -29.98
N THR A 8 -11.93 7.10 -30.89
CA THR A 8 -12.80 7.78 -31.86
C THR A 8 -14.06 8.30 -31.17
N LEU A 9 -13.92 9.28 -30.28
CA LEU A 9 -15.07 9.96 -29.69
C LEU A 9 -14.87 11.47 -29.63
N GLY A 10 -15.60 12.16 -30.51
CA GLY A 10 -16.04 13.54 -30.27
C GLY A 10 -15.28 14.61 -31.03
N ASN A 11 -15.66 14.84 -32.29
CA ASN A 11 -15.37 16.09 -32.99
C ASN A 11 -16.22 17.22 -32.35
N PHE A 12 -15.83 17.70 -31.17
CA PHE A 12 -16.48 18.84 -30.52
C PHE A 12 -15.81 20.13 -30.99
N ARG A 13 -16.47 20.88 -31.88
CA ARG A 13 -16.02 22.19 -32.38
C ARG A 13 -15.95 23.30 -31.31
N GLN A 14 -16.24 23.01 -30.04
CA GLN A 14 -16.26 23.97 -28.92
C GLN A 14 -15.83 23.35 -27.57
N ALA A 15 -14.94 22.36 -27.56
CA ALA A 15 -14.41 21.89 -26.28
C ALA A 15 -13.30 22.84 -25.81
N SER A 16 -13.59 23.62 -24.76
CA SER A 16 -12.60 24.31 -23.93
C SER A 16 -11.38 23.41 -23.72
N LYS A 17 -10.18 23.94 -23.93
CA LYS A 17 -8.92 23.18 -23.83
C LYS A 17 -8.73 22.66 -22.40
N PHE A 18 -9.31 21.50 -22.10
CA PHE A 18 -9.04 20.80 -20.86
C PHE A 18 -7.68 20.11 -21.01
N TRP A 19 -6.69 20.62 -20.30
CA TRP A 19 -5.43 19.92 -20.13
C TRP A 19 -5.69 18.65 -19.33
N ARG A 20 -5.76 17.52 -20.01
CA ARG A 20 -5.86 16.21 -19.35
C ARG A 20 -4.45 15.78 -19.00
N LEU A 21 -4.02 16.07 -17.77
CA LEU A 21 -2.74 15.59 -17.25
C LEU A 21 -2.82 14.05 -17.17
N ARG A 22 -2.22 13.36 -18.13
CA ARG A 22 -1.99 11.91 -18.06
C ARG A 22 -0.74 11.70 -17.21
N ILE A 23 -0.92 11.40 -15.93
CA ILE A 23 0.15 10.86 -15.11
C ILE A 23 0.19 9.36 -15.42
N THR A 24 0.97 8.96 -16.42
CA THR A 24 1.33 7.55 -16.66
C THR A 24 2.58 7.26 -15.83
N LYS A 25 2.42 7.19 -14.51
CA LYS A 25 3.40 6.54 -13.65
C LYS A 25 2.79 5.20 -13.30
N GLU A 26 3.30 4.14 -13.93
CA GLU A 26 3.04 2.77 -13.52
C GLU A 26 3.72 2.60 -12.16
N LEU A 27 3.00 2.98 -11.10
CA LEU A 27 3.35 2.61 -9.75
C LEU A 27 2.74 1.23 -9.52
N ASP A 28 3.57 0.30 -9.05
CA ASP A 28 3.04 -0.96 -8.55
C ASP A 28 2.01 -0.64 -7.46
N LYS A 29 0.87 -1.32 -7.52
CA LYS A 29 -0.21 -1.08 -6.57
C LYS A 29 0.22 -1.67 -5.21
N PRO A 30 -0.22 -1.07 -4.09
CA PRO A 30 -0.02 -1.68 -2.79
C PRO A 30 -0.75 -3.03 -2.76
N GLU A 31 -0.13 -4.03 -2.13
CA GLU A 31 -0.70 -5.37 -1.98
C GLU A 31 -1.85 -5.36 -0.96
N TYR A 32 -1.70 -4.58 0.10
CA TYR A 32 -2.67 -4.46 1.19
C TYR A 32 -3.37 -3.09 1.21
N TYR A 33 -4.56 -3.02 1.79
CA TYR A 33 -5.35 -1.78 1.90
C TYR A 33 -5.64 -1.38 3.35
N ILE A 34 -5.90 -0.09 3.59
CA ILE A 34 -6.22 0.44 4.92
C ILE A 34 -7.50 -0.22 5.46
N GLY A 35 -7.42 -0.72 6.69
CA GLY A 35 -8.47 -1.48 7.37
C GLY A 35 -8.38 -2.99 7.16
N GLN A 36 -7.46 -3.48 6.32
CA GLN A 36 -7.21 -4.90 6.16
C GLN A 36 -6.43 -5.45 7.36
N THR A 37 -6.81 -6.64 7.83
CA THR A 37 -6.02 -7.42 8.78
C THR A 37 -5.05 -8.32 8.03
N VAL A 38 -3.77 -8.27 8.41
CA VAL A 38 -2.65 -9.01 7.81
C VAL A 38 -1.78 -9.61 8.92
N LEU A 39 -0.87 -10.49 8.56
CA LEU A 39 0.06 -11.12 9.50
C LEU A 39 1.43 -10.45 9.42
N HIS A 40 1.92 -9.92 10.53
CA HIS A 40 3.24 -9.32 10.63
C HIS A 40 4.27 -10.35 11.12
N LYS A 41 5.35 -10.53 10.34
CA LYS A 41 6.46 -11.44 10.60
C LYS A 41 7.44 -10.83 11.59
N THR A 42 7.35 -11.25 12.85
CA THR A 42 8.26 -10.79 13.90
C THR A 42 9.31 -11.85 14.24
N LYS A 43 10.58 -11.49 14.15
CA LYS A 43 11.68 -12.35 14.60
C LYS A 43 11.87 -12.24 16.12
N VAL A 44 11.64 -13.34 16.82
CA VAL A 44 11.89 -13.48 18.26
C VAL A 44 13.04 -14.46 18.53
N LYS A 45 13.53 -14.52 19.77
CA LYS A 45 14.69 -15.35 20.15
C LYS A 45 14.57 -16.85 19.80
N HIS A 46 13.34 -17.37 19.67
CA HIS A 46 13.07 -18.78 19.40
C HIS A 46 12.52 -19.06 17.99
N GLY A 47 12.53 -18.07 17.09
CA GLY A 47 12.04 -18.24 15.71
C GLY A 47 11.28 -17.03 15.18
N GLU A 48 10.45 -17.27 14.17
CA GLU A 48 9.56 -16.27 13.60
C GLU A 48 8.13 -16.52 14.11
N ILE A 49 7.44 -15.46 14.53
CA ILE A 49 6.04 -15.52 14.95
C ILE A 49 5.26 -14.54 14.07
N LEU A 50 4.06 -14.97 13.68
CA LEU A 50 3.11 -14.16 12.93
C LEU A 50 2.10 -13.55 13.89
N TYR A 51 1.97 -12.22 13.88
CA TYR A 51 0.98 -11.49 14.66
C TYR A 51 -0.08 -10.85 13.76
N PRO A 52 -1.37 -11.00 14.06
CA PRO A 52 -2.41 -10.28 13.33
C PRO A 52 -2.33 -8.78 13.65
N VAL A 53 -2.19 -7.96 12.61
CA VAL A 53 -2.14 -6.49 12.69
C VAL A 53 -3.10 -5.87 11.69
N THR A 54 -3.56 -4.64 11.95
CA THR A 54 -4.44 -3.91 11.03
C THR A 54 -3.67 -2.82 10.32
N VAL A 55 -3.79 -2.75 9.00
CA VAL A 55 -3.20 -1.68 8.19
C VAL A 55 -3.94 -0.37 8.44
N LEU A 56 -3.23 0.66 8.88
CA LEU A 56 -3.74 2.00 9.16
C LEU A 56 -3.33 3.04 8.11
N GLY A 57 -2.22 2.80 7.41
CA GLY A 57 -1.67 3.75 6.44
C GLY A 57 -0.78 3.09 5.41
N LEU A 58 -0.58 3.80 4.29
CA LEU A 58 0.20 3.35 3.14
C LEU A 58 1.20 4.44 2.76
N SER A 59 2.42 4.05 2.42
CA SER A 59 3.44 4.96 1.92
C SER A 59 4.28 4.31 0.83
N TRP A 60 4.57 5.05 -0.23
CA TRP A 60 5.51 4.62 -1.28
C TRP A 60 6.89 5.20 -0.99
N THR A 61 7.89 4.34 -0.79
CA THR A 61 9.25 4.76 -0.44
C THR A 61 10.09 5.21 -1.64
N GLY A 62 9.60 4.99 -2.87
CA GLY A 62 10.38 5.13 -4.10
C GLY A 62 10.89 3.78 -4.63
N MET A 63 10.91 2.74 -3.80
CA MET A 63 11.33 1.38 -4.16
C MET A 63 10.24 0.34 -3.87
N ASP A 64 9.62 0.44 -2.70
CA ASP A 64 8.61 -0.50 -2.22
C ASP A 64 7.51 0.19 -1.41
N TRP A 65 6.42 -0.52 -1.16
CA TRP A 65 5.36 -0.10 -0.26
C TRP A 65 5.73 -0.36 1.20
N GLN A 66 5.39 0.61 2.04
CA GLN A 66 5.41 0.49 3.48
C GLN A 66 4.01 0.69 4.03
N TYR A 67 3.73 0.00 5.13
CA TYR A 67 2.42 -0.06 5.75
C TYR A 67 2.56 0.37 7.20
N ASN A 68 1.77 1.35 7.60
CA ASN A 68 1.62 1.68 9.01
C ASN A 68 0.61 0.70 9.60
N VAL A 69 0.99 -0.07 10.62
CA VAL A 69 0.16 -1.11 11.21
C VAL A 69 -0.10 -0.83 12.69
N SER A 70 -1.28 -1.24 13.18
CA SER A 70 -1.57 -1.25 14.61
C SER A 70 -0.96 -2.48 15.28
N LEU A 71 -0.13 -2.29 16.30
CA LEU A 71 0.43 -3.38 17.08
C LEU A 71 -0.49 -3.71 18.26
N PRO A 72 -0.94 -4.97 18.44
CA PRO A 72 -1.67 -5.36 19.64
C PRO A 72 -0.76 -5.37 20.89
N GLU A 73 -1.34 -5.29 22.08
CA GLU A 73 -0.59 -5.18 23.35
C GLU A 73 0.39 -6.33 23.61
N ASP A 74 0.11 -7.52 23.08
CA ASP A 74 0.95 -8.71 23.20
C ASP A 74 2.05 -8.78 22.13
N HIS A 75 2.10 -7.81 21.21
CA HIS A 75 3.10 -7.77 20.15
C HIS A 75 4.50 -7.47 20.71
N PRO A 76 5.57 -8.15 20.25
CA PRO A 76 6.92 -7.95 20.79
C PRO A 76 7.50 -6.55 20.64
N TRP A 77 6.97 -5.77 19.70
CA TRP A 77 7.36 -4.37 19.44
C TRP A 77 6.32 -3.36 19.94
N PHE A 78 5.36 -3.80 20.75
CA PHE A 78 4.38 -2.91 21.34
C PHE A 78 5.06 -1.99 22.37
N GLU A 79 5.04 -0.68 22.11
CA GLU A 79 5.49 0.35 23.03
C GLU A 79 4.36 1.36 23.28
N VAL A 80 4.00 1.56 24.55
CA VAL A 80 2.85 2.39 24.98
C VAL A 80 3.02 3.87 24.57
N ASP A 81 4.26 4.35 24.50
CA ASP A 81 4.56 5.75 24.22
C ASP A 81 4.60 6.09 22.71
N ASP A 82 4.64 5.09 21.81
CA ASP A 82 4.80 5.30 20.36
C ASP A 82 3.49 5.15 19.56
N ASN A 83 2.36 5.47 20.20
CA ASN A 83 1.01 5.40 19.63
C ASN A 83 0.58 4.02 19.12
N GLU A 84 1.22 2.94 19.59
CA GLU A 84 0.84 1.55 19.29
C GLU A 84 0.88 1.23 17.78
N ARG A 85 1.80 1.88 17.06
CA ARG A 85 1.89 1.85 15.60
C ARG A 85 3.31 1.68 15.14
N GLU A 86 3.48 0.98 14.03
CA GLU A 86 4.79 0.80 13.41
C GLU A 86 4.69 0.84 11.89
N TRP A 87 5.71 1.40 11.23
CA TRP A 87 5.87 1.28 9.79
C TRP A 87 6.67 0.04 9.43
N VAL A 88 6.06 -0.87 8.67
CA VAL A 88 6.69 -2.12 8.24
C VAL A 88 6.77 -2.20 6.73
N ASP A 89 7.77 -2.91 6.22
CA ASP A 89 7.93 -3.15 4.79
C ASP A 89 6.93 -4.23 4.30
N ASP A 90 6.54 -4.17 3.03
CA ASP A 90 5.64 -5.17 2.40
C ASP A 90 6.08 -6.63 2.65
N ARG A 91 7.38 -6.89 2.52
CA ARG A 91 8.01 -8.20 2.75
C ARG A 91 7.87 -8.75 4.18
N GLU A 92 7.60 -7.88 5.16
CA GLU A 92 7.40 -8.26 6.57
C GLU A 92 5.95 -8.65 6.84
N LEU A 93 5.07 -8.54 5.84
CA LEU A 93 3.67 -8.91 5.92
C LEU A 93 3.38 -10.20 5.16
N GLU A 94 2.34 -10.89 5.60
CA GLU A 94 1.71 -12.01 4.89
C GLU A 94 0.19 -11.82 4.86
N PRO A 95 -0.49 -12.29 3.81
CA PRO A 95 -1.93 -12.37 3.81
C PRO A 95 -2.41 -13.31 4.93
N MET A 96 -3.58 -12.99 5.46
CA MET A 96 -4.27 -13.81 6.46
C MET A 96 -4.73 -15.16 5.93
#